data_AF-K0T044-F1
#
_entry.id   AF-K0T044-F1
#
_cell.length_a   1.000
_cell.length_b   1.000
_cell.length_c   1.000
_cell.angle_alpha   90.00
_cell.angle_beta   90.00
_cell.angle_gamma   90.00
#
_symmetry.space_group_name_H-M   'P 1'
#
loop_
_entity.id
_entity.type
_entity.pdbx_description
1 polymer ?
#
loop_
_entity_poly.entity_id
_entity_poly.type
_entity_poly.pdbx_seq_one_letter_code
_entity_poly.pdbx_strand_id
1 'polypeptide(L)'
;VQQDKEKSVEFSTKAAMQGHVESRFNVGCHDLHKGNHDRAVRHFQISAKMGHKISLDAIKKMLMAGVATKEQYTQALKGYQKAMEEMKSHGRDEAKSLREKQGL
;
A
#
# COMPACT_ATOMS: atom_id res chain seq x y z
N VAL A 1 7.57 -21.72 -21.42
CA VAL A 1 6.54 -22.27 -20.50
C VAL A 1 6.88 -22.07 -19.02
N GLN A 2 8.15 -22.17 -18.57
CA GLN A 2 8.53 -21.89 -17.17
C GLN A 2 8.36 -20.39 -16.78
N GLN A 3 8.79 -19.47 -17.65
CA GLN A 3 8.74 -18.02 -17.41
C GLN A 3 7.32 -17.44 -17.28
N ASP A 4 6.34 -17.98 -18.02
CA ASP A 4 4.94 -17.55 -17.91
C ASP A 4 4.30 -17.96 -16.59
N LYS A 5 4.74 -19.08 -16.00
CA LYS A 5 4.25 -19.53 -14.70
C LYS A 5 4.73 -18.61 -13.57
N GLU A 6 5.98 -18.17 -13.60
CA GLU A 6 6.52 -17.24 -12.60
C GLU A 6 5.85 -15.86 -12.67
N LYS A 7 5.69 -15.30 -13.88
CA LYS A 7 4.94 -14.05 -14.06
C LYS A 7 3.49 -14.17 -13.62
N SER A 8 2.84 -15.28 -13.93
CA SER A 8 1.45 -15.55 -13.52
C SER A 8 1.30 -15.58 -11.99
N VAL A 9 2.24 -16.21 -11.28
CA VAL A 9 2.26 -16.22 -9.81
C VAL A 9 2.46 -14.81 -9.27
N GLU A 10 3.41 -14.05 -9.82
CA GLU A 10 3.70 -12.68 -9.38
C GLU A 10 2.50 -11.73 -9.56
N PHE A 11 1.83 -11.78 -10.71
CA PHE A 11 0.60 -11.02 -10.96
C PHE A 11 -0.52 -11.45 -10.00
N SER A 12 -0.67 -12.74 -9.76
CA SER A 12 -1.69 -13.26 -8.85
C SER A 12 -1.43 -12.81 -7.40
N THR A 13 -0.18 -12.85 -6.95
CA THR A 13 0.21 -12.38 -5.62
C THR A 13 -0.01 -10.87 -5.47
N LYS A 14 0.36 -10.06 -6.47
CA LYS A 14 0.12 -8.61 -6.48
C LYS A 14 -1.37 -8.28 -6.42
N ALA A 15 -2.20 -8.98 -7.20
CA ALA A 15 -3.65 -8.81 -7.18
C ALA A 15 -4.26 -9.19 -5.81
N ALA A 16 -3.82 -10.31 -5.22
CA ALA A 16 -4.26 -10.72 -3.88
C ALA A 16 -3.88 -9.70 -2.79
N MET A 17 -2.65 -9.17 -2.84
CA MET A 17 -2.20 -8.11 -1.94
C MET A 17 -3.03 -6.84 -2.11
N GLN A 18 -3.28 -6.42 -3.35
CA GLN A 18 -4.12 -5.25 -3.65
C GLN A 18 -5.54 -5.41 -3.10
N GLY A 19 -6.16 -6.58 -3.28
CA GLY A 19 -7.48 -6.86 -2.72
C GLY A 19 -7.51 -6.79 -1.18
N HIS A 20 -6.46 -7.29 -0.51
CA HIS A 20 -6.35 -7.15 0.95
C HIS A 20 -6.20 -5.69 1.40
N VAL A 21 -5.44 -4.90 0.64
CA VAL A 21 -5.24 -3.46 0.90
C VAL A 21 -6.53 -2.66 0.76
N GLU A 22 -7.32 -2.94 -0.28
CA GLU A 22 -8.64 -2.33 -0.51
C GLU A 22 -9.66 -2.74 0.54
N SER A 23 -9.68 -4.02 0.92
CA SER A 23 -10.53 -4.50 2.02
C SER A 23 -10.25 -3.74 3.32
N ARG A 24 -8.97 -3.55 3.65
CA ARG A 24 -8.57 -2.79 4.83
C ARG A 24 -9.01 -1.33 4.76
N PHE A 25 -8.96 -0.70 3.59
CA PHE A 25 -9.48 0.64 3.37
C PHE A 25 -11.00 0.69 3.61
N ASN A 26 -11.75 -0.27 3.09
CA ASN A 26 -13.21 -0.35 3.28
C ASN A 26 -13.60 -0.49 4.75
N VAL A 27 -12.84 -1.28 5.54
CA VAL A 27 -13.04 -1.35 7.00
C VAL A 27 -12.80 0.01 7.66
N GLY A 28 -11.78 0.75 7.22
CA GLY A 28 -11.54 2.12 7.70
C GLY A 28 -12.69 3.07 7.38
N CYS A 29 -13.25 3.00 6.17
CA CYS A 29 -14.44 3.77 5.79
C CYS A 29 -15.66 3.41 6.64
N HIS A 30 -15.87 2.13 6.93
CA HIS A 30 -16.95 1.67 7.79
C HIS A 30 -16.82 2.19 9.22
N ASP A 31 -15.61 2.14 9.79
CA ASP A 31 -15.35 2.71 11.11
C ASP A 31 -15.52 4.24 11.12
N LEU A 32 -15.13 4.93 10.03
CA LEU A 32 -15.35 6.37 9.87
C LEU A 32 -16.84 6.72 9.88
N HIS A 33 -17.66 6.00 9.11
CA HIS A 33 -19.12 6.20 9.07
C HIS A 33 -19.79 5.94 10.42
N LYS A 34 -19.22 5.06 11.26
CA LYS A 34 -19.68 4.78 12.62
C LYS A 34 -19.19 5.80 13.65
N GLY A 35 -18.41 6.80 13.26
CA GLY A 35 -17.79 7.76 14.19
C GLY A 35 -16.57 7.21 14.95
N ASN A 36 -16.12 5.99 14.63
CA ASN A 36 -14.94 5.37 15.24
C ASN A 36 -13.65 5.89 14.59
N HIS A 37 -13.40 7.19 14.71
CA HIS A 37 -12.35 7.89 14.00
C HIS A 37 -10.94 7.33 14.25
N ASP A 38 -10.59 7.03 15.50
CA ASP A 38 -9.28 6.45 15.83
C ASP A 38 -9.05 5.10 15.15
N ARG A 39 -10.11 4.28 15.06
CA ARG A 39 -10.05 3.00 14.36
C ARG A 39 -9.90 3.20 12.86
N ALA A 40 -10.65 4.14 12.28
CA ALA A 40 -10.54 4.49 10.87
C ALA A 40 -9.12 4.92 10.49
N VAL A 41 -8.50 5.83 11.27
CA VAL A 41 -7.11 6.27 11.03
C VAL A 41 -6.15 5.10 11.07
N ARG A 42 -6.27 4.18 12.03
CA ARG A 42 -5.41 2.97 12.10
C ARG A 42 -5.55 2.09 10.86
N HIS A 43 -6.77 1.85 10.40
CA HIS A 43 -7.02 1.08 9.17
C HIS A 43 -6.37 1.75 7.95
N PHE A 44 -6.55 3.06 7.81
CA PHE A 44 -5.93 3.81 6.71
C PHE A 44 -4.41 3.83 6.79
N GLN A 45 -3.81 3.92 8.00
CA GLN A 45 -2.36 3.90 8.16
C GLN A 45 -1.76 2.57 7.70
N ILE A 46 -2.42 1.45 7.98
CA ILE A 46 -1.98 0.13 7.52
C ILE A 46 -2.02 0.05 6.00
N SER A 47 -3.15 0.41 5.38
CA SER A 47 -3.28 0.40 3.91
C SER A 47 -2.27 1.36 3.25
N ALA A 48 -2.06 2.55 3.80
CA ALA A 48 -1.08 3.51 3.30
C ALA A 48 0.36 2.95 3.36
N LYS A 49 0.71 2.26 4.45
CA LYS A 49 2.00 1.54 4.60
C LYS A 49 2.18 0.39 3.62
N MET A 50 1.12 -0.05 2.94
CA MET A 50 1.17 -1.04 1.86
C MET A 50 1.12 -0.39 0.46
N GLY A 51 1.30 0.93 0.37
CA GLY A 51 1.31 1.66 -0.90
C GLY A 51 -0.06 2.14 -1.38
N HIS A 52 -1.08 2.13 -0.52
CA HIS A 52 -2.41 2.62 -0.91
C HIS A 52 -2.55 4.13 -0.81
N LYS A 53 -2.48 4.82 -1.95
CA LYS A 53 -2.57 6.29 -2.02
C LYS A 53 -3.91 6.82 -1.50
N ILE A 54 -5.02 6.15 -1.81
CA ILE A 54 -6.36 6.60 -1.40
C ILE A 54 -6.48 6.62 0.13
N SER A 55 -5.88 5.64 0.83
CA SER A 55 -5.85 5.63 2.29
C SER A 55 -5.01 6.78 2.87
N LEU A 56 -3.89 7.11 2.24
CA LEU A 56 -3.08 8.27 2.65
C LEU A 56 -3.86 9.59 2.48
N ASP A 57 -4.58 9.74 1.36
CA ASP A 57 -5.43 10.90 1.10
C ASP A 57 -6.61 10.97 2.08
N ALA A 58 -7.17 9.83 2.51
CA ALA A 58 -8.20 9.79 3.55
C ALA A 58 -7.67 10.33 4.89
N ILE A 59 -6.46 9.93 5.31
CA ILE A 59 -5.84 10.48 6.54
C ILE A 59 -5.59 11.98 6.41
N LYS A 60 -5.17 12.46 5.22
CA LYS A 60 -5.01 13.90 4.97
C LYS A 60 -6.33 14.66 5.13
N LYS A 61 -7.44 14.13 4.61
CA LYS A 61 -8.77 14.71 4.80
C LYS A 61 -9.18 14.72 6.27
N MET A 62 -8.93 13.64 7.00
CA MET A 62 -9.19 13.57 8.44
C MET A 62 -8.32 14.56 9.24
N LEU A 63 -7.08 14.80 8.82
CA LEU A 63 -6.22 15.83 9.42
C LEU A 63 -6.79 17.23 9.19
N MET A 64 -7.24 17.54 7.97
CA MET A 64 -7.87 18.82 7.66
C MET A 64 -9.17 19.05 8.44
N ALA A 65 -9.90 17.97 8.73
CA ALA A 65 -11.10 18.01 9.57
C ALA A 65 -10.80 18.05 11.09
N GLY A 66 -9.53 18.06 11.51
CA GLY A 66 -9.13 18.06 12.92
C GLY A 66 -9.33 16.72 13.64
N VAL A 67 -9.61 15.65 12.90
CA VAL A 67 -9.87 14.30 13.44
C VAL A 67 -8.58 13.49 13.56
N ALA A 68 -7.67 13.61 12.61
CA ALA A 68 -6.35 12.97 12.66
C ALA A 68 -5.27 13.98 13.07
N THR A 69 -4.18 13.48 13.66
CA THR A 69 -3.04 14.31 14.06
C THR A 69 -2.01 14.46 12.94
N LYS A 70 -1.22 15.53 12.98
CA LYS A 70 -0.10 15.74 12.04
C LYS A 70 0.88 14.58 12.07
N GLU A 71 1.08 13.98 13.25
CA GLU A 71 1.96 12.85 13.44
C GLU A 71 1.41 11.58 12.77
N GLN A 72 0.12 11.30 12.90
CA GLN A 72 -0.53 10.17 12.22
C GLN A 72 -0.39 10.26 10.70
N TYR A 73 -0.58 11.46 10.13
CA TYR A 73 -0.39 11.70 8.71
C TYR A 73 1.08 11.51 8.28
N THR A 74 2.02 12.08 9.04
CA THR A 74 3.45 11.98 8.74
C THR A 74 3.95 10.54 8.78
N GLN A 75 3.50 9.75 9.76
CA GLN A 75 3.81 8.33 9.85
C GLN A 75 3.23 7.54 8.66
N ALA A 76 2.00 7.85 8.23
CA ALA A 76 1.39 7.23 7.06
C ALA A 76 2.16 7.56 5.78
N LEU A 77 2.56 8.82 5.61
CA LEU A 77 3.32 9.30 4.45
C LEU A 77 4.69 8.61 4.35
N LYS A 78 5.42 8.52 5.47
CA LYS A 78 6.70 7.80 5.55
C LYS A 78 6.53 6.32 5.17
N GLY A 79 5.49 5.69 5.69
CA GLY A 79 5.15 4.30 5.37
C GLY A 79 4.86 4.09 3.88
N TYR A 80 4.05 4.96 3.29
CA TYR A 80 3.71 4.93 1.87
C TYR A 80 4.96 5.11 0.99
N GLN A 81 5.83 6.07 1.31
CA GLN A 81 7.08 6.28 0.59
C GLN A 81 7.98 5.04 0.65
N LYS A 82 8.11 4.41 1.83
CA LYS A 82 8.89 3.18 1.97
C LYS A 82 8.34 2.05 1.08
N ALA A 83 7.02 1.84 1.07
CA ALA A 83 6.40 0.83 0.21
C ALA A 83 6.66 1.09 -1.28
N MET A 84 6.58 2.35 -1.72
CA MET A 84 6.88 2.72 -3.11
C MET A 84 8.35 2.49 -3.48
N GLU A 85 9.28 2.73 -2.56
CA GLU A 85 10.71 2.47 -2.79
C GLU A 85 11.03 0.98 -2.82
N GLU A 86 10.45 0.17 -1.93
CA GLU A 86 10.60 -1.29 -1.92
C GLU A 86 10.06 -1.92 -3.21
N MET A 87 8.91 -1.44 -3.71
CA MET A 87 8.32 -1.92 -4.96
C MET A 87 9.17 -1.58 -6.19
N LYS A 88 9.80 -0.40 -6.20
CA LYS A 88 10.77 -0.01 -7.24
C LYS A 88 12.06 -0.82 -7.17
N SER A 89 12.55 -1.17 -5.97
CA SER A 89 13.76 -1.98 -5.81
C SER A 89 13.54 -3.40 -6.32
N HIS A 90 12.47 -4.08 -5.88
CA HIS A 90 12.15 -5.43 -6.35
C HIS A 90 12.06 -5.49 -7.88
N GLY A 91 11.31 -4.56 -8.50
CA GLY A 91 11.20 -4.52 -9.96
C GLY A 91 12.53 -4.24 -10.68
N ARG A 92 13.46 -3.48 -10.06
CA ARG A 92 14.80 -3.24 -10.63
C ARG A 92 15.73 -4.43 -10.45
N ASP A 93 15.74 -5.02 -9.27
CA ASP A 93 16.63 -6.13 -8.91
C ASP A 93 16.24 -7.41 -9.66
N GLU A 94 14.93 -7.66 -9.84
CA GLU A 94 14.42 -8.74 -10.69
C GLU A 94 14.80 -8.52 -12.16
N ALA A 95 14.59 -7.31 -12.70
CA ALA A 95 14.95 -6.98 -14.08
C ALA A 95 16.47 -7.09 -14.33
N LYS A 96 17.29 -6.66 -13.35
CA LYS A 96 18.75 -6.79 -13.42
C LYS A 96 19.17 -8.27 -13.39
N SER A 97 18.62 -9.07 -12.48
CA SER A 97 18.94 -10.50 -12.39
C SER A 97 18.50 -11.28 -13.64
N LEU A 98 17.37 -10.90 -14.25
CA LEU A 98 16.89 -11.51 -15.49
C LEU A 98 17.82 -11.20 -16.66
N ARG A 99 18.30 -9.95 -16.75
CA ARG A 99 19.24 -9.53 -17.79
C ARG A 99 20.59 -10.23 -17.65
N GLU A 100 21.11 -10.35 -16.43
CA GLU A 100 22.34 -11.09 -16.13
C GLU A 100 22.20 -12.60 -16.40
N LYS A 101 21.05 -13.22 -16.07
CA LYS A 101 20.77 -14.63 -16.39
C LYS A 101 20.58 -14.90 -17.89
N GLN A 102 20.15 -13.89 -18.65
CA GLN A 102 19.95 -13.98 -20.10
C GLN A 102 21.19 -13.58 -20.92
N GLY A 103 22.28 -13.16 -20.28
CA GLY A 103 23.55 -12.83 -20.96
C GLY A 103 23.50 -11.56 -21.83
N LEU A 104 22.69 -10.57 -21.44
CA LEU A 104 22.50 -9.27 -22.11
C LEU A 104 23.12 -8.08 -21.34
#